data_AF-A0A523MW26-F1
#
_entry.id   AF-A0A523MW26-F1
#
_cell.length_a   1.000
_cell.length_b   1.000
_cell.length_c   1.000
_cell.angle_alpha   90.00
_cell.angle_beta   90.00
_cell.angle_gamma   90.00
#
_symmetry.space_group_name_H-M   'P 1'
#
loop_
_entity.id
_entity.type
_entity.pdbx_description
1 polymer ?
#
loop_
_entity_poly.entity_id
_entity_poly.type
_entity_poly.pdbx_seq_one_letter_code
_entity_poly.pdbx_strand_id
1 'polypeptide(L)'
;MKPALPVRPFYARTRFILLMLAVGVIYTYGWRVTQIQPGNLVRDFHLVQPLITALLQPDLITPETESTTLEATFQLANATGPESAIAPPASSTPTLRLSRTSGIMGDSLSVEGFHLPAQRNGQLFWVNSIEQEFPLGEIATDADGRFYKEIIVPPTARGDRQMVRAVLTWEVGGWRFSHTLKLTAEKIVETIFLGLMATTLGIVLAGPLSFLGARNLMTRNPAGTSVYYMVRTLLNVMRSIEPLIMAILFAVWVGIGPFAGVLALGLHSTAALGKLFSEQIESIDPGPVEAITATGARPLQVVLYGVLPQVVPQFLALGFYRWDINVRMSTIIGFVGGGGIGFLLQQWINLLQYHRAGTALLAIALVVITLDMISARLREKITGPPA
;
A
#
# COMPACT_ATOMS: atom_id res chain seq x y z
N MET A 1 73.43 7.92 25.10
CA MET A 1 72.24 7.41 24.37
C MET A 1 71.37 6.62 25.35
N LYS A 2 70.18 7.10 25.72
CA LYS A 2 69.21 6.30 26.50
C LYS A 2 68.41 5.42 25.54
N PRO A 3 68.23 4.11 25.80
CA PRO A 3 67.45 3.24 24.94
C PRO A 3 65.95 3.57 25.07
N ALA A 4 65.26 3.70 23.94
CA ALA A 4 63.82 3.91 23.90
C ALA A 4 63.10 2.65 24.41
N LEU A 5 62.27 2.81 25.44
CA LEU A 5 61.43 1.72 25.96
C LEU A 5 60.38 1.32 24.91
N PRO A 6 60.11 0.01 24.71
CA PRO A 6 59.09 -0.44 23.79
C PRO A 6 57.70 0.01 24.27
N VAL A 7 57.00 0.78 23.43
CA VAL A 7 55.64 1.24 23.69
C VAL A 7 54.72 0.02 23.76
N ARG A 8 54.14 -0.27 24.93
CA ARG A 8 53.18 -1.37 25.07
C ARG A 8 51.98 -1.11 24.15
N PRO A 9 51.49 -2.13 23.42
CA PRO A 9 50.38 -1.95 22.51
C PRO A 9 49.11 -1.49 23.24
N PHE A 10 48.32 -0.63 22.61
CA PHE A 10 47.16 0.04 23.21
C PHE A 10 46.12 -0.92 23.82
N TYR A 11 46.00 -2.13 23.27
CA TYR A 11 45.11 -3.18 23.77
C TYR A 11 45.59 -3.87 25.06
N ALA A 12 46.87 -3.75 25.42
CA ALA A 12 47.44 -4.31 26.65
C ALA A 12 47.24 -3.40 27.88
N ARG A 13 46.53 -2.28 27.72
CA ARG A 13 46.18 -1.36 28.81
C ARG A 13 44.97 -1.90 29.56
N THR A 14 45.05 -2.03 30.89
CA THR A 14 43.95 -2.55 31.75
C THR A 14 42.60 -1.86 31.51
N ARG A 15 42.62 -0.55 31.18
CA ARG A 15 41.40 0.21 30.84
C ARG A 15 40.71 -0.29 29.57
N PHE A 16 41.46 -0.76 28.57
CA PHE A 16 40.91 -1.33 27.35
C PHE A 16 40.22 -2.67 27.62
N ILE A 17 40.84 -3.52 28.44
CA ILE A 17 40.27 -4.81 28.85
C ILE A 17 38.97 -4.60 29.65
N LEU A 18 38.94 -3.66 30.60
CA LEU A 18 37.74 -3.32 31.36
C LEU A 18 36.61 -2.79 30.46
N LEU A 19 36.95 -1.95 29.47
CA LEU A 19 35.97 -1.40 28.53
C LEU A 19 35.41 -2.51 27.62
N MET A 20 36.25 -3.41 27.13
CA MET A 20 35.81 -4.58 26.36
C MET A 20 34.91 -5.51 27.17
N LEU A 21 35.21 -5.72 28.46
CA LEU A 21 34.39 -6.53 29.36
C LEU A 21 33.04 -5.86 29.62
N ALA A 22 33.01 -4.54 29.84
CA ALA A 22 31.78 -3.77 29.98
C ALA A 22 30.91 -3.84 28.71
N VAL A 23 31.52 -3.68 27.52
CA VAL A 23 30.83 -3.88 26.24
C VAL A 23 30.30 -5.31 26.13
N GLY A 24 31.10 -6.33 26.50
CA GLY A 24 30.67 -7.73 26.52
C GLY A 24 29.47 -7.98 27.44
N VAL A 25 29.43 -7.38 28.63
CA VAL A 25 28.28 -7.45 29.54
C VAL A 25 27.06 -6.78 28.94
N ILE A 26 27.22 -5.60 28.33
CA ILE A 26 26.11 -4.91 27.64
C ILE A 26 25.57 -5.74 26.48
N TYR A 27 26.43 -6.34 25.67
CA TYR A 27 26.02 -7.18 24.55
C TYR A 27 25.38 -8.49 24.99
N THR A 28 25.88 -9.14 26.04
CA THR A 28 25.28 -10.37 26.59
C THR A 28 23.95 -10.09 27.27
N TYR A 29 23.85 -8.99 28.02
CA TYR A 29 22.58 -8.51 28.56
C TYR A 29 21.60 -8.18 27.44
N GLY A 30 22.06 -7.45 26.42
CA GLY A 30 21.31 -7.16 25.20
C GLY A 30 20.77 -8.43 24.56
N TRP A 31 21.63 -9.42 24.31
CA TRP A 31 21.27 -10.72 23.72
C TRP A 31 20.19 -11.46 24.51
N ARG A 32 20.26 -11.38 25.84
CA ARG A 32 19.26 -12.00 26.73
C ARG A 32 17.93 -11.24 26.69
N VAL A 33 17.96 -9.91 26.74
CA VAL A 33 16.77 -9.05 26.70
C VAL A 33 16.06 -9.16 25.36
N THR A 34 16.81 -9.24 24.26
CA THR A 34 16.27 -9.40 22.90
C THR A 34 15.95 -10.85 22.53
N GLN A 35 16.22 -11.81 23.42
CA GLN A 35 15.90 -13.24 23.25
C GLN A 35 16.40 -13.82 21.92
N ILE A 36 17.60 -13.46 21.47
CA ILE A 36 18.11 -13.89 20.16
C ILE A 36 18.40 -15.39 20.18
N GLN A 37 17.64 -16.14 19.38
CA GLN A 37 17.73 -17.60 19.22
C GLN A 37 17.98 -17.95 17.75
N PRO A 38 19.25 -18.02 17.29
CA PRO A 38 19.56 -18.25 15.88
C PRO A 38 19.09 -19.63 15.37
N GLY A 39 18.90 -20.60 16.27
CA GLY A 39 18.40 -21.93 15.91
C GLY A 39 16.98 -21.91 15.31
N ASN A 40 16.14 -20.93 15.68
CA ASN A 40 14.76 -20.84 15.19
C ASN A 40 14.71 -20.49 13.69
N LEU A 41 15.73 -19.79 13.16
CA LEU A 41 15.81 -19.46 11.73
C LEU A 41 15.81 -20.72 10.85
N VAL A 42 16.48 -21.78 11.28
CA VAL A 42 16.57 -23.04 10.51
C VAL A 42 15.41 -23.96 10.87
N ARG A 43 15.08 -24.06 12.16
CA ARG A 43 14.03 -24.97 12.65
C ARG A 43 12.65 -24.59 12.12
N ASP A 44 12.30 -23.31 12.15
CA ASP A 44 10.94 -22.83 11.87
C ASP A 44 10.76 -22.34 10.42
N PHE A 45 11.81 -22.44 9.58
CA PHE A 45 11.78 -21.99 8.18
C PHE A 45 10.65 -22.64 7.36
N HIS A 46 10.35 -23.90 7.64
CA HIS A 46 9.28 -24.66 6.98
C HIS A 46 7.90 -24.01 7.14
N LEU A 47 7.67 -23.22 8.21
CA LEU A 47 6.42 -22.49 8.42
C LEU A 47 6.29 -21.28 7.47
N VAL A 48 7.42 -20.70 7.07
CA VAL A 48 7.49 -19.49 6.24
C VAL A 48 7.66 -19.82 4.75
N GLN A 49 8.17 -21.01 4.43
CA GLN A 49 8.33 -21.49 3.05
C GLN A 49 7.07 -21.30 2.19
N PRO A 50 5.86 -21.76 2.57
CA PRO A 50 4.67 -21.60 1.72
C PRO A 50 4.28 -20.13 1.52
N LEU A 51 4.52 -19.30 2.54
CA LEU A 51 4.29 -17.86 2.48
C LEU A 51 5.23 -17.19 1.47
N ILE A 52 6.54 -17.49 1.52
CA ILE A 52 7.52 -16.96 0.57
C ILE A 52 7.19 -17.41 -0.85
N THR A 53 6.89 -18.70 -1.04
CA THR A 53 6.53 -19.23 -2.35
C THR A 53 5.30 -18.54 -2.92
N ALA A 54 4.26 -18.32 -2.11
CA ALA A 54 3.07 -17.59 -2.54
C ALA A 54 3.35 -16.11 -2.88
N LEU A 55 4.21 -15.43 -2.12
CA LEU A 55 4.61 -14.05 -2.40
C LEU A 55 5.42 -13.93 -3.71
N LEU A 56 6.17 -14.97 -4.07
CA LEU A 56 6.96 -15.04 -5.31
C LEU A 56 6.12 -15.42 -6.55
N GLN A 57 4.85 -15.79 -6.38
CA GLN A 57 3.92 -16.12 -7.46
C GLN A 57 2.84 -15.02 -7.57
N PRO A 58 3.17 -13.85 -8.16
CA PRO A 58 2.22 -12.75 -8.25
C PRO A 58 1.05 -13.11 -9.18
N ASP A 59 -0.16 -12.74 -8.74
CA ASP A 59 -1.39 -12.81 -9.53
C ASP A 59 -1.42 -11.67 -10.55
N LEU A 60 -0.83 -11.90 -11.73
CA LEU A 60 -0.70 -10.89 -12.81
C LEU A 60 -1.71 -11.10 -13.95
N ILE A 61 -1.93 -12.34 -14.37
CA ILE A 61 -2.72 -12.68 -15.55
C ILE A 61 -3.64 -13.85 -15.20
N THR A 62 -4.93 -13.72 -15.51
CA THR A 62 -5.95 -14.74 -15.33
C THR A 62 -6.62 -15.03 -16.67
N PRO A 63 -7.03 -16.28 -16.96
CA PRO A 63 -7.81 -16.58 -18.15
C PRO A 63 -9.13 -15.80 -18.13
N GLU A 64 -9.52 -15.23 -19.27
CA GLU A 64 -10.78 -14.54 -19.39
C GLU A 64 -11.91 -15.54 -19.19
N THR A 65 -12.83 -15.22 -18.29
CA THR A 65 -13.90 -16.12 -17.90
C THR A 65 -15.23 -15.45 -18.18
N GLU A 66 -16.08 -16.11 -18.96
CA GLU A 66 -17.47 -15.70 -19.12
C GLU A 66 -18.35 -16.53 -18.19
N SER A 67 -19.36 -15.89 -17.63
CA SER A 67 -20.36 -16.55 -16.79
C SER A 67 -21.76 -16.33 -17.35
N THR A 68 -22.55 -17.39 -17.41
CA THR A 68 -23.99 -17.30 -17.64
C THR A 68 -24.73 -17.72 -16.38
N THR A 69 -25.60 -16.83 -15.90
CA THR A 69 -26.46 -17.07 -14.74
C THR A 69 -27.89 -17.26 -15.21
N LEU A 70 -28.48 -18.40 -14.86
CA LEU A 70 -29.89 -18.68 -15.10
C LEU A 70 -30.62 -18.86 -13.79
N GLU A 71 -31.87 -18.40 -13.74
CA GLU A 71 -32.68 -18.45 -12.53
C GLU A 71 -34.05 -19.05 -12.84
N ALA A 72 -34.51 -19.92 -11.95
CA ALA A 72 -35.87 -20.44 -11.96
C ALA A 72 -36.50 -20.20 -10.59
N THR A 73 -37.71 -19.64 -10.58
CA THR A 73 -38.42 -19.36 -9.32
C THR A 73 -39.10 -20.62 -8.80
N PHE A 74 -38.99 -20.85 -7.49
CA PHE A 74 -39.69 -21.90 -6.76
C PHE A 74 -40.48 -21.28 -5.59
N GLN A 75 -41.77 -21.59 -5.48
CA GLN A 75 -42.61 -21.12 -4.39
C GLN A 75 -42.74 -22.20 -3.31
N LEU A 76 -42.40 -21.85 -2.06
CA LEU A 76 -42.68 -22.74 -0.94
C LEU A 76 -44.19 -22.71 -0.68
N ALA A 77 -44.85 -23.86 -0.76
CA ALA A 77 -46.29 -23.98 -0.56
C ALA A 77 -46.60 -25.11 0.43
N ASN A 78 -47.82 -25.12 0.97
CA ASN A 78 -48.26 -26.17 1.92
C ASN A 78 -48.59 -27.50 1.23
N ALA A 79 -48.58 -27.55 -0.11
CA ALA A 79 -48.83 -28.74 -0.90
C ALA A 79 -47.93 -28.73 -2.15
N THR A 80 -47.56 -29.93 -2.59
CA THR A 80 -46.77 -30.14 -3.80
C THR A 80 -47.54 -29.68 -5.05
N GLY A 81 -46.93 -28.80 -5.85
CA GLY A 81 -47.54 -28.27 -7.07
C GLY A 81 -47.59 -29.28 -8.22
N PRO A 82 -48.36 -28.99 -9.29
CA PRO A 82 -48.40 -29.81 -10.49
C PRO A 82 -47.03 -29.88 -11.16
N GLU A 83 -46.73 -31.04 -11.76
CA GLU A 83 -45.52 -31.23 -12.55
C GLU A 83 -45.58 -30.37 -13.81
N SER A 84 -44.49 -29.67 -14.10
CA SER A 84 -44.38 -28.78 -15.24
C SER A 84 -44.32 -29.58 -16.55
N ALA A 85 -44.94 -29.07 -17.61
CA ALA A 85 -45.15 -29.80 -18.86
C ALA A 85 -43.84 -30.33 -19.48
N ILE A 86 -43.88 -31.56 -20.02
CA ILE A 86 -42.72 -32.35 -20.50
C ILE A 86 -42.07 -31.75 -21.76
N ALA A 87 -42.75 -30.88 -22.52
CA ALA A 87 -42.27 -30.36 -23.80
C ALA A 87 -41.01 -29.46 -23.65
N PRO A 88 -40.00 -29.60 -24.54
CA PRO A 88 -38.84 -28.72 -24.54
C PRO A 88 -39.25 -27.25 -24.75
N PRO A 89 -38.58 -26.28 -24.12
CA PRO A 89 -38.87 -24.87 -24.36
C PRO A 89 -38.67 -24.53 -25.85
N ALA A 90 -39.67 -23.88 -26.46
CA ALA A 90 -39.64 -23.48 -27.87
C ALA A 90 -38.70 -22.29 -28.15
N SER A 91 -38.23 -21.62 -27.09
CA SER A 91 -37.30 -20.49 -27.16
C SER A 91 -35.85 -20.96 -27.23
N SER A 92 -35.07 -20.40 -28.15
CA SER A 92 -33.63 -20.63 -28.32
C SER A 92 -32.76 -19.94 -27.26
N THR A 93 -33.37 -19.33 -26.24
CA THR A 93 -32.66 -18.64 -25.15
C THR A 93 -32.26 -19.63 -24.05
N PRO A 94 -31.07 -19.45 -23.44
CA PRO A 94 -30.67 -20.21 -22.25
C PRO A 94 -31.76 -20.16 -21.18
N THR A 95 -32.27 -21.31 -20.76
CA THR A 95 -33.41 -21.37 -19.83
C THR A 95 -33.21 -22.47 -18.79
N LEU A 96 -33.56 -22.18 -17.54
CA LEU A 96 -33.57 -23.14 -16.45
C LEU A 96 -35.02 -23.55 -16.16
N ARG A 97 -35.27 -24.87 -16.10
CA ARG A 97 -36.58 -25.44 -15.81
C ARG A 97 -36.52 -26.31 -14.57
N LEU A 98 -37.56 -26.21 -13.76
CA LEU A 98 -37.79 -27.06 -12.60
C LEU A 98 -38.93 -28.02 -12.92
N SER A 99 -38.85 -29.27 -12.48
CA SER A 99 -39.97 -30.23 -12.64
C SER A 99 -41.22 -29.73 -11.93
N ARG A 100 -41.07 -28.92 -10.88
CA ARG A 100 -42.16 -28.26 -10.15
C ARG A 100 -41.77 -26.83 -9.80
N THR A 101 -42.73 -25.93 -9.85
CA THR A 101 -42.55 -24.51 -9.46
C THR A 101 -43.06 -24.22 -8.06
N SER A 102 -43.68 -25.20 -7.38
CA SER A 102 -44.03 -25.12 -5.96
C SER A 102 -43.98 -26.48 -5.25
N GLY A 103 -43.69 -26.47 -3.96
CA GLY A 103 -43.65 -27.68 -3.13
C GLY A 103 -43.21 -27.46 -1.69
N ILE A 104 -42.98 -28.56 -0.98
CA ILE A 104 -42.60 -28.56 0.44
C ILE A 104 -41.10 -28.81 0.63
N MET A 105 -40.59 -28.54 1.83
CA MET A 105 -39.20 -28.85 2.18
C MET A 105 -38.95 -30.35 2.12
N GLY A 106 -37.78 -30.76 1.61
CA GLY A 106 -37.42 -32.17 1.46
C GLY A 106 -37.98 -32.87 0.22
N ASP A 107 -38.82 -32.20 -0.58
CA ASP A 107 -39.25 -32.74 -1.88
C ASP A 107 -38.04 -32.88 -2.83
N SER A 108 -38.03 -33.95 -3.63
CA SER A 108 -37.10 -34.08 -4.74
C SER A 108 -37.59 -33.25 -5.93
N LEU A 109 -36.68 -32.50 -6.52
CA LEU A 109 -36.92 -31.58 -7.62
C LEU A 109 -35.89 -31.86 -8.72
N SER A 110 -36.36 -32.06 -9.95
CA SER A 110 -35.44 -32.18 -11.09
C SER A 110 -35.18 -30.80 -11.68
N VAL A 111 -33.92 -30.44 -11.84
CA VAL A 111 -33.48 -29.21 -12.47
C VAL A 111 -32.91 -29.54 -13.85
N GLU A 112 -33.47 -28.92 -14.87
CA GLU A 112 -33.08 -29.09 -16.26
C GLU A 112 -32.61 -27.74 -16.84
N GLY A 113 -31.41 -27.72 -17.39
CA GLY A 113 -30.92 -26.58 -18.19
C GLY A 113 -31.08 -26.86 -19.68
N PHE A 114 -31.48 -25.84 -20.45
CA PHE A 114 -31.60 -25.91 -21.91
C PHE A 114 -30.84 -24.76 -22.59
N HIS A 115 -30.30 -25.03 -23.79
CA HIS A 115 -29.60 -24.06 -24.65
C HIS A 115 -28.40 -23.38 -23.98
N LEU A 116 -27.69 -24.12 -23.12
CA LEU A 116 -26.46 -23.66 -22.49
C LEU A 116 -25.24 -23.93 -23.39
N PRO A 117 -24.10 -23.28 -23.13
CA PRO A 117 -22.84 -23.65 -23.77
C PRO A 117 -22.51 -25.13 -23.53
N ALA A 118 -22.18 -25.86 -24.60
CA ALA A 118 -21.90 -27.29 -24.54
C ALA A 118 -20.59 -27.61 -23.80
N GLN A 119 -20.55 -28.75 -23.11
CA GLN A 119 -19.37 -29.27 -22.40
C GLN A 119 -18.73 -28.27 -21.40
N ARG A 120 -19.56 -27.52 -20.68
CA ARG A 120 -19.13 -26.55 -19.67
C ARG A 120 -19.55 -27.00 -18.29
N ASN A 121 -18.67 -26.77 -17.32
CA ASN A 121 -18.95 -26.99 -15.92
C ASN A 121 -19.59 -25.75 -15.30
N GLY A 122 -20.41 -25.96 -14.28
CA GLY A 122 -21.05 -24.91 -13.52
C GLY A 122 -21.40 -25.37 -12.11
N GLN A 123 -22.01 -24.47 -11.35
CA GLN A 123 -22.54 -24.76 -10.03
C GLN A 123 -24.02 -24.38 -9.95
N LEU A 124 -24.75 -25.17 -9.20
CA LEU A 124 -26.14 -24.92 -8.89
C LEU A 124 -26.26 -24.40 -7.46
N PHE A 125 -27.06 -23.35 -7.28
CA PHE A 125 -27.31 -22.71 -6.01
C PHE A 125 -28.80 -22.66 -5.72
N TRP A 126 -29.16 -22.85 -4.45
CA TRP A 126 -30.45 -22.48 -3.91
C TRP A 126 -30.35 -21.07 -3.34
N VAL A 127 -31.21 -20.16 -3.79
CA VAL A 127 -31.24 -18.77 -3.36
C VAL A 127 -32.52 -18.55 -2.58
N ASN A 128 -32.38 -18.09 -1.34
CA ASN A 128 -33.53 -17.81 -0.49
C ASN A 128 -34.10 -16.40 -0.70
N SER A 129 -35.16 -16.06 0.03
CA SER A 129 -35.84 -14.77 -0.07
C SER A 129 -34.99 -13.56 0.36
N ILE A 130 -33.82 -13.78 0.97
CA ILE A 130 -32.84 -12.74 1.35
C ILE A 130 -31.59 -12.78 0.45
N GLU A 131 -31.69 -13.39 -0.73
CA GLU A 131 -30.63 -13.53 -1.74
C GLU A 131 -29.37 -14.29 -1.28
N GLN A 132 -29.45 -15.05 -0.19
CA GLN A 132 -28.36 -15.90 0.26
C GLN A 132 -28.30 -17.18 -0.57
N GLU A 133 -27.12 -17.49 -1.12
CA GLU A 133 -26.87 -18.66 -1.96
C GLU A 133 -26.40 -19.87 -1.12
N PHE A 134 -26.98 -21.04 -1.39
CA PHE A 134 -26.59 -22.33 -0.83
C PHE A 134 -26.19 -23.28 -1.96
N PRO A 135 -24.96 -23.81 -1.99
CA PRO A 135 -24.52 -24.67 -3.07
C PRO A 135 -25.26 -26.02 -3.06
N LEU A 136 -25.87 -26.37 -4.19
CA LEU A 136 -26.54 -27.65 -4.48
C LEU A 136 -25.62 -28.62 -5.26
N GLY A 137 -24.37 -28.21 -5.48
CA GLY A 137 -23.29 -28.98 -6.11
C GLY A 137 -23.06 -28.65 -7.59
N GLU A 138 -22.11 -29.36 -8.18
CA GLU A 138 -21.62 -29.11 -9.55
C GLU A 138 -22.59 -29.64 -10.62
N ILE A 139 -22.61 -28.97 -11.77
CA ILE A 139 -23.33 -29.35 -12.99
C ILE A 139 -22.34 -29.37 -14.15
N ALA A 140 -22.58 -30.24 -15.13
CA ALA A 140 -21.84 -30.28 -16.39
C ALA A 140 -22.85 -30.35 -17.53
N THR A 141 -22.69 -29.51 -18.54
CA THR A 141 -23.52 -29.55 -19.74
C THR A 141 -23.02 -30.61 -20.72
N ASP A 142 -23.95 -31.29 -21.36
CA ASP A 142 -23.67 -32.26 -22.42
C ASP A 142 -23.31 -31.56 -23.75
N ALA A 143 -23.11 -32.35 -24.81
CA ALA A 143 -22.77 -31.86 -26.15
C ALA A 143 -23.87 -30.97 -26.77
N ASP A 144 -25.10 -31.12 -26.30
CA ASP A 144 -26.27 -30.37 -26.78
C ASP A 144 -26.60 -29.16 -25.88
N GLY A 145 -25.76 -28.87 -24.89
CA GLY A 145 -25.96 -27.72 -24.02
C GLY A 145 -27.10 -27.89 -23.01
N ARG A 146 -27.36 -29.13 -22.59
CA ARG A 146 -28.35 -29.49 -21.58
C ARG A 146 -27.66 -30.04 -20.34
N PHE A 147 -28.31 -29.91 -19.21
CA PHE A 147 -27.92 -30.65 -18.01
C PHE A 147 -29.17 -31.09 -17.28
N TYR A 148 -29.04 -32.20 -16.54
CA TYR A 148 -30.09 -32.72 -15.67
C TYR A 148 -29.47 -32.98 -14.30
N LYS A 149 -30.13 -32.48 -13.24
CA LYS A 149 -29.72 -32.74 -11.87
C LYS A 149 -30.91 -32.82 -10.95
N GLU A 150 -30.99 -33.89 -10.17
CA GLU A 150 -31.96 -34.00 -9.09
C GLU A 150 -31.41 -33.32 -7.84
N ILE A 151 -32.21 -32.46 -7.23
CA ILE A 151 -31.91 -31.74 -5.99
C ILE A 151 -33.02 -31.99 -4.98
N ILE A 152 -32.70 -31.79 -3.71
CA ILE A 152 -33.67 -31.84 -2.62
C ILE A 152 -33.89 -30.40 -2.15
N VAL A 153 -35.16 -30.00 -1.97
CA VAL A 153 -35.49 -28.69 -1.41
C VAL A 153 -34.85 -28.58 -0.01
N PRO A 154 -33.93 -27.64 0.23
CA PRO A 154 -33.20 -27.58 1.49
C PRO A 154 -34.14 -27.42 2.70
N PRO A 155 -33.89 -28.11 3.83
CA PRO A 155 -34.70 -27.97 5.04
C PRO A 155 -34.55 -26.58 5.70
N THR A 156 -33.57 -25.80 5.24
CA THR A 156 -33.32 -24.41 5.65
C THR A 156 -34.11 -23.39 4.82
N ALA A 157 -34.86 -23.81 3.80
CA ALA A 157 -35.67 -22.91 2.99
C ALA A 157 -36.72 -22.20 3.85
N ARG A 158 -36.77 -20.86 3.82
CA ARG A 158 -37.72 -20.03 4.57
C ARG A 158 -38.18 -18.86 3.72
N GLY A 159 -39.47 -18.54 3.78
CA GLY A 159 -40.11 -17.49 2.98
C GLY A 159 -40.77 -18.04 1.70
N ASP A 160 -41.74 -17.28 1.16
CA ASP A 160 -42.67 -17.77 0.12
C ASP A 160 -42.03 -17.93 -1.26
N ARG A 161 -41.03 -17.10 -1.61
CA ARG A 161 -40.33 -17.14 -2.90
C ARG A 161 -38.87 -17.52 -2.70
N GLN A 162 -38.46 -18.58 -3.36
CA GLN A 162 -37.10 -19.07 -3.47
C GLN A 162 -36.71 -19.14 -4.95
N MET A 163 -35.42 -19.29 -5.23
CA MET A 163 -34.96 -19.45 -6.60
C MET A 163 -33.88 -20.53 -6.67
N VAL A 164 -33.84 -21.24 -7.78
CA VAL A 164 -32.71 -22.08 -8.14
C VAL A 164 -31.89 -21.30 -9.16
N ARG A 165 -30.61 -21.09 -8.88
CA ARG A 165 -29.67 -20.35 -9.73
C ARG A 165 -28.61 -21.30 -10.26
N ALA A 166 -28.47 -21.38 -11.58
CA ALA A 166 -27.38 -22.11 -12.23
C ALA A 166 -26.35 -21.10 -12.75
N VAL A 167 -25.09 -21.23 -12.32
CA VAL A 167 -23.98 -20.39 -12.76
C VAL A 167 -22.99 -21.27 -13.51
N LEU A 168 -22.87 -21.08 -14.82
CA LEU A 168 -21.84 -21.71 -15.63
C LEU A 168 -20.72 -20.71 -15.86
N THR A 169 -19.48 -21.14 -15.72
CA THR A 169 -18.30 -20.27 -15.76
C THR A 169 -17.25 -20.98 -16.59
N TRP A 170 -16.81 -20.38 -17.71
CA TRP A 170 -15.87 -21.01 -18.62
C TRP A 170 -14.78 -20.05 -19.08
N GLU A 171 -13.59 -20.60 -19.31
CA GLU A 171 -12.47 -19.86 -19.87
C GLU A 171 -12.72 -19.60 -21.37
N VAL A 172 -12.86 -18.33 -21.71
CA VAL A 172 -12.73 -17.81 -23.07
C VAL A 172 -11.24 -17.55 -23.24
N GLY A 173 -10.55 -18.24 -24.14
CA GLY A 173 -9.07 -18.36 -24.17
C GLY A 173 -8.22 -17.08 -24.33
N GLY A 174 -8.77 -15.89 -24.08
CA GLY A 174 -8.03 -14.63 -23.96
C GLY A 174 -7.30 -14.52 -22.61
N TRP A 175 -6.08 -14.00 -22.66
CA TRP A 175 -5.35 -13.59 -21.45
C TRP A 175 -5.82 -12.21 -21.02
N ARG A 176 -6.25 -12.06 -19.77
CA ARG A 176 -6.64 -10.75 -19.21
C ARG A 176 -5.81 -10.43 -17.96
N PHE A 177 -5.44 -9.15 -17.81
CA PHE A 177 -4.84 -8.67 -16.56
C PHE A 177 -5.76 -8.96 -15.38
N SER A 178 -5.21 -9.57 -14.34
CA SER A 178 -5.94 -9.93 -13.13
C SER A 178 -6.61 -8.69 -12.52
N HIS A 179 -7.74 -8.89 -11.84
CA HIS A 179 -8.39 -7.81 -11.09
C HIS A 179 -7.44 -7.22 -10.04
N THR A 180 -6.63 -8.09 -9.42
CA THR A 180 -5.57 -7.73 -8.47
C THR A 180 -4.56 -6.76 -9.08
N LEU A 181 -4.10 -7.00 -10.31
CA LEU A 181 -3.14 -6.13 -10.97
C LEU A 181 -3.72 -4.74 -11.29
N LYS A 182 -4.98 -4.68 -11.74
CA LYS A 182 -5.67 -3.41 -12.01
C LYS A 182 -5.82 -2.57 -10.74
N LEU A 183 -6.31 -3.19 -9.66
CA LEU A 183 -6.41 -2.54 -8.35
C LEU A 183 -5.04 -2.09 -7.83
N THR A 184 -4.02 -2.94 -7.98
CA THR A 184 -2.65 -2.62 -7.58
C THR A 184 -2.14 -1.40 -8.34
N ALA A 185 -2.32 -1.34 -9.66
CA ALA A 185 -1.89 -0.22 -10.49
C ALA A 185 -2.60 1.09 -10.07
N GLU A 186 -3.92 1.05 -9.85
CA GLU A 186 -4.67 2.20 -9.36
C GLU A 186 -4.14 2.70 -8.01
N LYS A 187 -3.90 1.78 -7.05
CA LYS A 187 -3.38 2.15 -5.73
C LYS A 187 -1.93 2.59 -5.74
N ILE A 188 -1.12 2.10 -6.68
CA ILE A 188 0.23 2.62 -6.90
C ILE A 188 0.17 4.07 -7.37
N VAL A 189 -0.72 4.40 -8.31
CA VAL A 189 -0.90 5.78 -8.77
C VAL A 189 -1.33 6.66 -7.60
N GLU A 190 -2.30 6.21 -6.79
CA GLU A 190 -2.71 6.90 -5.56
C GLU A 190 -1.53 7.14 -4.59
N THR A 191 -0.65 6.14 -4.43
CA THR A 191 0.55 6.19 -3.58
C THR A 191 1.56 7.24 -4.07
N ILE A 192 1.79 7.30 -5.38
CA ILE A 192 2.69 8.28 -6.02
C ILE A 192 2.16 9.70 -5.82
N PHE A 193 0.86 9.92 -6.06
CA PHE A 193 0.23 11.23 -5.88
C PHE A 193 0.13 11.63 -4.41
N LEU A 194 -0.13 10.69 -3.50
CA LEU A 194 -0.09 10.93 -2.05
C LEU A 194 1.30 11.43 -1.64
N GLY A 195 2.36 10.75 -2.09
CA GLY A 195 3.74 11.20 -1.86
C GLY A 195 4.01 12.57 -2.46
N LEU A 196 3.49 12.86 -3.66
CA LEU A 196 3.63 14.16 -4.32
C LEU A 196 2.95 15.27 -3.52
N MET A 197 1.69 15.08 -3.13
CA MET A 197 0.90 16.06 -2.37
C MET A 197 1.53 16.34 -1.00
N ALA A 198 2.01 15.30 -0.30
CA ALA A 198 2.73 15.44 0.94
C ALA A 198 4.02 16.26 0.77
N THR A 199 4.77 15.99 -0.30
CA THR A 199 6.02 16.71 -0.59
C THR A 199 5.75 18.16 -0.94
N THR A 200 4.74 18.44 -1.77
CA THR A 200 4.32 19.80 -2.12
C THR A 200 3.91 20.58 -0.88
N LEU A 201 3.08 19.99 0.00
CA LEU A 201 2.73 20.61 1.29
C LEU A 201 3.99 20.88 2.12
N GLY A 202 4.90 19.89 2.18
CA GLY A 202 6.18 19.99 2.85
C GLY A 202 7.04 21.15 2.34
N ILE A 203 7.21 21.30 1.03
CA ILE A 203 8.00 22.35 0.39
C ILE A 203 7.37 23.73 0.63
N VAL A 204 6.05 23.84 0.47
CA VAL A 204 5.32 25.12 0.64
C VAL A 204 5.48 25.66 2.06
N LEU A 205 5.42 24.78 3.07
CA LEU A 205 5.63 25.18 4.47
C LEU A 205 7.11 25.32 4.83
N ALA A 206 7.96 24.42 4.34
CA ALA A 206 9.40 24.41 4.61
C ALA A 206 10.11 25.62 3.99
N GLY A 207 9.69 26.08 2.81
CA GLY A 207 10.29 27.20 2.10
C GLY A 207 10.41 28.43 3.00
N PRO A 208 9.30 29.05 3.43
CA PRO A 208 9.33 30.19 4.34
C PRO A 208 10.02 29.90 5.67
N LEU A 209 9.73 28.74 6.29
CA LEU A 209 10.34 28.35 7.57
C LEU A 209 11.87 28.21 7.47
N SER A 210 12.40 27.81 6.33
CA SER A 210 13.84 27.66 6.13
C SER A 210 14.59 29.00 6.16
N PHE A 211 14.01 30.06 5.59
CA PHE A 211 14.58 31.41 5.67
C PHE A 211 14.54 31.96 7.10
N LEU A 212 13.47 31.66 7.86
CA LEU A 212 13.37 32.01 9.28
C LEU A 212 14.29 31.13 10.17
N GLY A 213 14.63 29.93 9.71
CA GLY A 213 15.51 28.98 10.39
C GLY A 213 16.99 29.10 10.00
N ALA A 214 17.35 30.04 9.12
CA ALA A 214 18.71 30.24 8.63
C ALA A 214 19.49 31.25 9.48
N ARG A 215 20.61 30.80 10.05
CA ARG A 215 21.42 31.60 10.99
C ARG A 215 21.97 32.89 10.37
N ASN A 216 22.45 32.84 9.14
CA ASN A 216 23.06 33.98 8.44
C ASN A 216 22.07 35.11 8.13
N LEU A 217 20.78 34.83 7.98
CA LEU A 217 19.75 35.86 7.78
C LEU A 217 19.22 36.41 9.11
N MET A 218 18.95 35.55 10.09
CA MET A 218 18.13 35.93 11.27
C MET A 218 18.95 36.41 12.48
N THR A 219 20.23 36.08 12.59
CA THR A 219 21.04 36.42 13.80
C THR A 219 21.50 37.88 13.84
N ARG A 220 21.13 38.71 12.85
CA ARG A 220 21.54 40.13 12.79
C ARG A 220 20.84 41.03 13.83
N ASN A 221 19.68 40.62 14.34
CA ASN A 221 18.88 41.38 15.30
C ASN A 221 18.43 40.45 16.44
N PRO A 222 18.44 40.86 17.73
CA PRO A 222 17.91 40.07 18.84
C PRO A 222 16.50 39.49 18.59
N ALA A 223 15.60 40.24 17.95
CA ALA A 223 14.27 39.73 17.60
C ALA A 223 14.35 38.55 16.60
N GLY A 224 15.23 38.64 15.60
CA GLY A 224 15.46 37.58 14.62
C GLY A 224 16.13 36.35 15.24
N THR A 225 17.05 36.54 16.19
CA THR A 225 17.67 35.45 16.95
C THR A 225 16.63 34.63 17.72
N SER A 226 15.63 35.27 18.34
CA SER A 226 14.53 34.56 19.01
C SER A 226 13.68 33.75 18.03
N VAL A 227 13.33 34.32 16.87
CA VAL A 227 12.59 33.61 15.81
C VAL A 227 13.37 32.39 15.32
N TYR A 228 14.68 32.54 15.09
CA TYR A 228 15.57 31.46 14.70
C TYR A 228 15.49 30.28 15.67
N TYR A 229 15.68 30.51 16.98
CA TYR A 229 15.63 29.44 17.97
C TYR A 229 14.24 28.81 18.08
N MET A 230 13.17 29.61 18.00
CA MET A 230 11.79 29.11 18.02
C MET A 230 11.53 28.17 16.83
N VAL A 231 11.86 28.60 15.60
CA VAL A 231 11.66 27.79 14.39
C VAL A 231 12.53 26.53 14.42
N ARG A 232 13.80 26.62 14.81
CA ARG A 232 14.70 25.46 14.91
C ARG A 232 14.17 24.43 15.92
N THR A 233 13.66 24.91 17.06
CA THR A 233 13.07 24.05 18.09
C THR A 233 11.81 23.38 17.58
N LEU A 234 10.91 24.14 16.93
CA LEU A 234 9.69 23.60 16.33
C LEU A 234 10.00 22.49 15.31
N LEU A 235 10.92 22.75 14.37
CA LEU A 235 11.32 21.76 13.36
C LEU A 235 11.92 20.51 14.00
N ASN A 236 12.75 20.66 15.04
CA ASN A 236 13.33 19.53 15.77
C ASN A 236 12.27 18.69 16.50
N VAL A 237 11.30 19.34 17.16
CA VAL A 237 10.20 18.65 17.85
C VAL A 237 9.35 17.89 16.83
N MET A 238 8.93 18.53 15.74
CA MET A 238 8.15 17.88 14.68
C MET A 238 8.88 16.70 14.06
N ARG A 239 10.21 16.78 13.91
CA ARG A 239 11.04 15.68 13.38
C ARG A 239 11.19 14.51 14.35
N SER A 240 10.98 14.74 15.65
CA SER A 240 11.10 13.72 16.69
C SER A 240 9.90 12.76 16.71
N ILE A 241 8.79 13.16 16.10
CA ILE A 241 7.58 12.33 15.97
C ILE A 241 7.65 11.57 14.65
N GLU A 242 7.53 10.25 14.72
CA GLU A 242 7.52 9.36 13.55
C GLU A 242 6.25 9.59 12.69
N PRO A 243 6.35 9.60 11.35
CA PRO A 243 5.20 9.75 10.45
C PRO A 243 4.06 8.76 10.71
N LEU A 244 4.38 7.53 11.15
CA LEU A 244 3.37 6.52 11.48
C LEU A 244 2.47 6.98 12.62
N ILE A 245 3.05 7.58 13.67
CA ILE A 245 2.27 8.11 14.81
C ILE A 245 1.40 9.27 14.34
N MET A 246 1.95 10.18 13.52
CA MET A 246 1.17 11.28 12.94
C MET A 246 0.01 10.75 12.09
N ALA A 247 0.23 9.71 11.28
CA ALA A 247 -0.79 9.10 10.45
C ALA A 247 -1.95 8.54 11.28
N ILE A 248 -1.67 7.89 12.41
CA ILE A 248 -2.71 7.42 13.34
C ILE A 248 -3.51 8.62 13.88
N LEU A 249 -2.84 9.67 14.34
CA LEU A 249 -3.51 10.86 14.88
C LEU A 249 -4.39 11.55 13.82
N PHE A 250 -3.89 11.72 12.60
CA PHE A 250 -4.65 12.31 11.51
C PHE A 250 -5.78 11.41 10.99
N ALA A 251 -5.62 10.09 11.03
CA ALA A 251 -6.67 9.15 10.68
C ALA A 251 -7.83 9.21 11.69
N VAL A 252 -7.54 9.40 12.99
CA VAL A 252 -8.57 9.64 14.00
C VAL A 252 -9.21 11.01 13.83
N TRP A 253 -8.44 12.03 13.44
CA TRP A 253 -8.94 13.39 13.32
C TRP A 253 -9.78 13.63 12.06
N VAL A 254 -9.32 13.21 10.88
CA VAL A 254 -9.97 13.50 9.59
C VAL A 254 -10.57 12.24 8.93
N GLY A 255 -10.39 11.08 9.54
CA GLY A 255 -10.83 9.80 9.01
C GLY A 255 -9.73 9.04 8.28
N ILE A 256 -9.95 7.73 8.14
CA ILE A 256 -9.07 6.82 7.41
C ILE A 256 -9.08 7.17 5.92
N GLY A 257 -7.91 7.30 5.33
CA GLY A 257 -7.75 7.51 3.89
C GLY A 257 -6.50 8.31 3.50
N PRO A 258 -6.34 8.60 2.19
CA PRO A 258 -5.15 9.26 1.65
C PRO A 258 -4.90 10.65 2.24
N PHE A 259 -5.95 11.37 2.59
CA PHE A 259 -5.82 12.72 3.14
C PHE A 259 -5.08 12.73 4.49
N ALA A 260 -5.36 11.77 5.37
CA ALA A 260 -4.62 11.61 6.62
C ALA A 260 -3.15 11.29 6.36
N GLY A 261 -2.86 10.45 5.37
CA GLY A 261 -1.50 10.14 4.92
C GLY A 261 -0.74 11.36 4.40
N VAL A 262 -1.39 12.21 3.59
CA VAL A 262 -0.82 13.46 3.07
C VAL A 262 -0.46 14.42 4.21
N LEU A 263 -1.36 14.59 5.19
CA LEU A 263 -1.10 15.46 6.34
C LEU A 263 0.07 14.95 7.19
N ALA A 264 0.09 13.65 7.49
CA ALA A 264 1.15 13.02 8.27
C ALA A 264 2.53 13.16 7.59
N LEU A 265 2.63 12.76 6.33
CA LEU A 265 3.88 12.85 5.57
C LEU A 265 4.27 14.29 5.28
N GLY A 266 3.31 15.16 5.00
CA GLY A 266 3.58 16.56 4.68
C GLY A 266 4.09 17.34 5.89
N LEU A 267 3.52 17.10 7.07
CA LEU A 267 3.99 17.72 8.31
C LEU A 267 5.40 17.24 8.68
N HIS A 268 5.66 15.94 8.59
CA HIS A 268 6.99 15.40 8.81
C HIS A 268 7.99 15.86 7.71
N SER A 269 7.54 16.02 6.47
CA SER A 269 8.34 16.56 5.36
C SER A 269 8.69 18.02 5.55
N THR A 270 7.77 18.82 6.08
CA THR A 270 8.01 20.22 6.46
C THR A 270 9.19 20.33 7.41
N ALA A 271 9.21 19.49 8.46
CA ALA A 271 10.26 19.49 9.47
C ALA A 271 11.64 19.15 8.89
N ALA A 272 11.72 18.09 8.09
CA ALA A 272 12.99 17.67 7.49
C ALA A 272 13.49 18.63 6.41
N LEU A 273 12.62 19.04 5.48
CA LEU A 273 12.98 19.97 4.42
C LEU A 273 13.30 21.34 4.98
N GLY A 274 12.55 21.84 5.97
CA GLY A 274 12.81 23.17 6.56
C GLY A 274 14.22 23.25 7.15
N LYS A 275 14.66 22.17 7.81
CA LYS A 275 16.03 22.07 8.32
C LYS A 275 17.07 22.00 7.21
N LEU A 276 16.89 21.10 6.23
CA LEU A 276 17.84 20.94 5.13
C LEU A 276 17.94 22.20 4.27
N PHE A 277 16.81 22.82 3.93
CA PHE A 277 16.74 24.10 3.22
C PHE A 277 17.43 25.21 4.01
N SER A 278 17.27 25.27 5.33
CA SER A 278 17.96 26.29 6.16
C SER A 278 19.47 26.11 6.13
N GLU A 279 19.97 24.87 6.09
CA GLU A 279 21.41 24.59 5.98
C GLU A 279 21.94 24.99 4.60
N GLN A 280 21.18 24.76 3.53
CA GLN A 280 21.54 25.23 2.18
C GLN A 280 21.58 26.76 2.10
N ILE A 281 20.67 27.44 2.79
CA ILE A 281 20.71 28.91 2.89
C ILE A 281 21.93 29.36 3.69
N GLU A 282 22.30 28.65 4.76
CA GLU A 282 23.47 28.95 5.58
C GLU A 282 24.80 28.76 4.81
N SER A 283 24.82 27.95 3.75
CA SER A 283 26.01 27.62 2.94
C SER A 283 26.20 28.45 1.65
N ILE A 284 25.39 29.48 1.41
CA ILE A 284 25.50 30.33 0.21
C ILE A 284 26.78 31.17 0.21
N ASP A 285 27.22 31.61 -0.98
CA ASP A 285 28.29 32.59 -1.12
C ASP A 285 27.80 33.97 -0.64
N PRO A 286 28.49 34.61 0.33
CA PRO A 286 28.14 35.96 0.78
C PRO A 286 28.36 37.04 -0.29
N GLY A 287 29.22 36.82 -1.30
CA GLY A 287 29.58 37.83 -2.30
C GLY A 287 28.38 38.46 -3.03
N PRO A 288 27.50 37.66 -3.69
CA PRO A 288 26.29 38.18 -4.32
C PRO A 288 25.35 38.90 -3.35
N VAL A 289 25.27 38.44 -2.10
CA VAL A 289 24.42 39.03 -1.05
C VAL A 289 24.94 40.41 -0.65
N GLU A 290 26.25 40.55 -0.48
CA GLU A 290 26.92 41.81 -0.16
C GLU A 290 26.82 42.82 -1.31
N ALA A 291 27.04 42.38 -2.55
CA ALA A 291 26.93 43.22 -3.73
C ALA A 291 25.54 43.85 -3.88
N ILE A 292 24.47 43.06 -3.71
CA ILE A 292 23.09 43.58 -3.77
C ILE A 292 22.80 44.48 -2.58
N THR A 293 23.29 44.14 -1.38
CA THR A 293 23.12 44.99 -0.19
C THR A 293 23.77 46.36 -0.37
N ALA A 294 24.93 46.42 -1.02
CA ALA A 294 25.66 47.66 -1.30
C ALA A 294 24.90 48.63 -2.23
N THR A 295 23.95 48.13 -3.04
CA THR A 295 23.08 48.99 -3.88
C THR A 295 21.98 49.73 -3.09
N GLY A 296 21.86 49.50 -1.78
CA GLY A 296 20.77 50.04 -0.96
C GLY A 296 19.49 49.19 -1.00
N ALA A 297 19.59 47.95 -1.47
CA ALA A 297 18.46 47.04 -1.58
C ALA A 297 17.83 46.73 -0.20
N ARG A 298 16.49 46.64 -0.14
CA ARG A 298 15.75 46.26 1.07
C ARG A 298 16.02 44.78 1.42
N PRO A 299 15.89 44.35 2.70
CA PRO A 299 16.16 42.97 3.10
C PRO A 299 15.44 41.91 2.27
N LEU A 300 14.18 42.16 1.89
CA LEU A 300 13.41 41.25 1.04
C LEU A 300 13.99 41.15 -0.38
N GLN A 301 14.51 42.24 -0.94
CA GLN A 301 15.17 42.26 -2.24
C GLN A 301 16.50 41.49 -2.19
N VAL A 302 17.27 41.63 -1.10
CA VAL A 302 18.50 40.86 -0.88
C VAL A 302 18.19 39.35 -0.84
N VAL A 303 17.10 38.93 -0.19
CA VAL A 303 16.68 37.52 -0.18
C VAL A 303 16.25 37.06 -1.58
N LEU A 304 15.40 37.81 -2.26
CA LEU A 304 14.85 37.42 -3.57
C LEU A 304 15.90 37.35 -4.68
N TYR A 305 16.87 38.27 -4.69
CA TYR A 305 17.83 38.40 -5.79
C TYR A 305 19.23 37.92 -5.43
N GLY A 306 19.59 37.86 -4.14
CA GLY A 306 20.92 37.42 -3.68
C GLY A 306 20.94 36.00 -3.14
N VAL A 307 19.90 35.59 -2.41
CA VAL A 307 19.87 34.27 -1.73
C VAL A 307 19.11 33.24 -2.56
N LEU A 308 17.87 33.54 -2.94
CA LEU A 308 16.96 32.60 -3.58
C LEU A 308 17.56 31.96 -4.86
N PRO A 309 18.21 32.70 -5.78
CA PRO A 309 18.77 32.11 -6.99
C PRO A 309 19.86 31.06 -6.72
N GLN A 310 20.62 31.21 -5.63
CA GLN A 310 21.69 30.27 -5.26
C GLN A 310 21.14 28.96 -4.70
N VAL A 311 20.00 29.00 -3.99
CA VAL A 311 19.46 27.83 -3.27
C VAL A 311 18.40 27.06 -4.03
N VAL A 312 17.72 27.67 -5.01
CA VAL A 312 16.63 27.03 -5.78
C VAL A 312 17.03 25.69 -6.40
N PRO A 313 18.21 25.53 -7.06
CA PRO A 313 18.62 24.24 -7.61
C PRO A 313 18.71 23.16 -6.54
N GLN A 314 19.27 23.49 -5.36
CA GLN A 314 19.37 22.55 -4.25
C GLN A 314 18.02 22.26 -3.60
N PHE A 315 17.13 23.24 -3.51
CA PHE A 315 15.78 23.05 -3.00
C PHE A 315 14.99 22.08 -3.88
N LEU A 316 15.11 22.20 -5.21
CA LEU A 316 14.50 21.28 -6.16
C LEU A 316 15.07 19.86 -5.99
N ALA A 317 16.39 19.72 -5.94
CA ALA A 317 17.04 18.42 -5.76
C ALA A 317 16.62 17.73 -4.45
N LEU A 318 16.54 18.46 -3.35
CA LEU A 318 16.06 17.97 -2.06
C LEU A 318 14.55 17.69 -2.08
N GLY A 319 13.77 18.47 -2.80
CA GLY A 319 12.34 18.25 -3.02
C GLY A 319 12.08 16.92 -3.73
N PHE A 320 12.76 16.64 -4.84
CA PHE A 320 12.64 15.36 -5.56
C PHE A 320 13.12 14.18 -4.71
N TYR A 321 14.21 14.34 -3.96
CA TYR A 321 14.65 13.33 -3.00
C TYR A 321 13.58 13.02 -1.95
N ARG A 322 12.94 14.06 -1.41
CA ARG A 322 11.90 13.89 -0.40
C ARG A 322 10.65 13.26 -0.98
N TRP A 323 10.33 13.52 -2.24
CA TRP A 323 9.24 12.87 -2.95
C TRP A 323 9.44 11.35 -3.04
N ASP A 324 10.62 10.87 -3.46
CA ASP A 324 10.92 9.43 -3.45
C ASP A 324 10.75 8.82 -2.05
N ILE A 325 11.31 9.47 -1.02
CA ILE A 325 11.15 9.03 0.37
C ILE A 325 9.68 8.95 0.77
N ASN A 326 8.88 9.94 0.40
CA ASN A 326 7.46 9.99 0.75
C ASN A 326 6.66 8.90 0.05
N VAL A 327 6.95 8.59 -1.22
CA VAL A 327 6.33 7.44 -1.91
C VAL A 327 6.67 6.15 -1.19
N ARG A 328 7.92 5.95 -0.78
CA ARG A 328 8.33 4.76 -0.01
C ARG A 328 7.63 4.68 1.35
N MET A 329 7.64 5.77 2.12
CA MET A 329 7.04 5.84 3.45
C MET A 329 5.51 5.70 3.42
N SER A 330 4.86 6.11 2.33
CA SER A 330 3.42 5.98 2.19
C SER A 330 2.94 4.52 2.19
N THR A 331 3.79 3.57 1.78
CA THR A 331 3.47 2.14 1.88
C THR A 331 3.31 1.68 3.33
N ILE A 332 4.14 2.17 4.24
CA ILE A 332 4.06 1.87 5.68
C ILE A 332 2.87 2.61 6.29
N ILE A 333 2.65 3.87 5.90
CA ILE A 333 1.53 4.68 6.41
C ILE A 333 0.18 4.13 5.96
N GLY A 334 0.11 3.46 4.82
CA GLY A 334 -1.09 2.74 4.39
C GLY A 334 -1.54 1.65 5.37
N PHE A 335 -0.62 1.02 6.12
CA PHE A 335 -0.96 -0.01 7.11
C PHE A 335 -1.75 0.55 8.29
N VAL A 336 -1.56 1.83 8.62
CA VAL A 336 -2.25 2.50 9.72
C VAL A 336 -3.44 3.33 9.25
N GLY A 337 -3.90 3.11 8.02
CA GLY A 337 -5.07 3.79 7.47
C GLY A 337 -4.76 5.07 6.69
N GLY A 338 -3.51 5.31 6.31
CA GLY A 338 -3.13 6.45 5.47
C GLY A 338 -3.38 6.29 3.97
N GLY A 339 -4.07 5.22 3.54
CA GLY A 339 -4.45 4.98 2.14
C GLY A 339 -3.34 4.36 1.26
N GLY A 340 -3.54 4.42 -0.06
CA GLY A 340 -2.58 3.91 -1.05
C GLY A 340 -2.44 2.38 -1.08
N ILE A 341 -1.34 1.92 -1.68
CA ILE A 341 -1.06 0.49 -1.88
C ILE A 341 -0.80 -0.24 -0.56
N GLY A 342 -0.27 0.47 0.44
CA GLY A 342 -0.01 -0.09 1.77
C GLY A 342 -1.27 -0.61 2.45
N PHE A 343 -2.41 0.06 2.24
CA PHE A 343 -3.70 -0.37 2.78
C PHE A 343 -4.16 -1.72 2.18
N LEU A 344 -4.07 -1.88 0.85
CA LEU A 344 -4.41 -3.14 0.19
C LEU A 344 -3.42 -4.26 0.55
N LEU A 345 -2.13 -3.94 0.64
CA LEU A 345 -1.12 -4.91 1.04
C LEU A 345 -1.42 -5.45 2.44
N GLN A 346 -1.72 -4.57 3.40
CA GLN A 346 -2.11 -4.95 4.75
C GLN A 346 -3.40 -5.78 4.75
N GLN A 347 -4.40 -5.42 3.94
CA GLN A 347 -5.63 -6.18 3.81
C GLN A 347 -5.38 -7.61 3.28
N TRP A 348 -4.58 -7.77 2.22
CA TRP A 348 -4.28 -9.08 1.66
C TRP A 348 -3.46 -9.96 2.58
N ILE A 349 -2.52 -9.38 3.34
CA ILE A 349 -1.78 -10.09 4.38
C ILE A 349 -2.75 -10.59 5.48
N ASN A 350 -3.65 -9.73 5.95
CA ASN A 350 -4.64 -10.11 6.98
C ASN A 350 -5.63 -11.18 6.50
N LEU A 351 -5.93 -11.20 5.20
CA LEU A 351 -6.79 -12.21 4.58
C LEU A 351 -6.03 -13.48 4.15
N LEU A 352 -4.73 -13.59 4.46
CA LEU A 352 -3.86 -14.70 4.05
C LEU A 352 -3.78 -14.89 2.51
N GLN A 353 -4.05 -13.83 1.74
CA GLN A 353 -4.05 -13.81 0.27
C GLN A 353 -2.67 -13.45 -0.28
N TYR A 354 -1.69 -14.30 -0.04
CA TYR A 354 -0.28 -13.99 -0.30
C TYR A 354 0.10 -13.84 -1.78
N HIS A 355 -0.60 -14.52 -2.71
CA HIS A 355 -0.41 -14.31 -4.15
C HIS A 355 -0.75 -12.86 -4.56
N ARG A 356 -1.81 -12.28 -3.97
CA ARG A 356 -2.21 -10.89 -4.21
C ARG A 356 -1.25 -9.91 -3.55
N ALA A 357 -0.84 -10.20 -2.31
CA ALA A 357 0.21 -9.45 -1.62
C ALA A 357 1.54 -9.44 -2.41
N GLY A 358 1.89 -10.56 -3.07
CA GLY A 358 3.03 -10.68 -3.97
C GLY A 358 2.95 -9.72 -5.15
N THR A 359 1.77 -9.56 -5.77
CA THR A 359 1.54 -8.57 -6.83
C THR A 359 1.78 -7.14 -6.34
N ALA A 360 1.25 -6.76 -5.16
CA ALA A 360 1.52 -5.45 -4.56
C ALA A 360 3.02 -5.25 -4.27
N LEU A 361 3.68 -6.25 -3.68
CA LEU A 361 5.10 -6.16 -3.33
C LEU A 361 5.98 -5.95 -4.57
N LEU A 362 5.72 -6.71 -5.63
CA LEU A 362 6.42 -6.57 -6.91
C LEU A 362 6.18 -5.19 -7.54
N ALA A 363 4.94 -4.69 -7.51
CA ALA A 363 4.60 -3.37 -8.03
C ALA A 363 5.28 -2.24 -7.24
N ILE A 364 5.29 -2.32 -5.89
CA ILE A 364 6.00 -1.37 -5.03
C ILE A 364 7.49 -1.36 -5.37
N ALA A 365 8.12 -2.53 -5.47
CA ALA A 365 9.54 -2.64 -5.80
C ALA A 365 9.86 -2.01 -7.16
N LEU A 366 9.07 -2.31 -8.19
CA LEU A 366 9.24 -1.74 -9.53
C LEU A 366 9.14 -0.21 -9.50
N VAL A 367 8.14 0.34 -8.83
CA VAL A 367 7.89 1.79 -8.75
C VAL A 367 9.00 2.50 -7.99
N VAL A 368 9.42 1.94 -6.86
CA VAL A 368 10.51 2.51 -6.05
C VAL A 368 11.83 2.51 -6.81
N ILE A 369 12.18 1.41 -7.48
CA ILE A 369 13.39 1.34 -8.33
C ILE A 369 13.32 2.39 -9.44
N THR A 370 12.16 2.49 -10.11
CA THR A 370 11.96 3.45 -11.21
C THR A 370 12.06 4.90 -10.72
N LEU A 371 11.44 5.22 -9.59
CA LEU A 371 11.48 6.58 -9.00
C LEU A 371 12.87 6.96 -8.52
N ASP A 372 13.62 6.03 -7.93
CA ASP A 372 14.99 6.27 -7.50
C ASP A 372 15.90 6.56 -8.70
N MET A 373 15.79 5.77 -9.77
CA MET A 373 16.52 6.01 -11.03
C MET A 373 16.18 7.38 -11.66
N ILE A 374 14.91 7.77 -11.67
CA ILE A 374 14.48 9.08 -12.18
C ILE A 374 15.03 10.20 -11.30
N SER A 375 14.92 10.05 -9.97
CA SER A 375 15.38 11.04 -9.00
C SER A 375 16.89 11.24 -9.03
N ALA A 376 17.67 10.17 -9.24
CA ALA A 376 19.12 10.24 -9.41
C ALA A 376 19.51 11.04 -10.66
N ARG A 377 18.93 10.69 -11.82
CA ARG A 377 19.21 11.40 -13.09
C ARG A 377 18.82 12.87 -13.05
N LEU A 378 17.69 13.19 -12.42
CA LEU A 378 17.23 14.57 -12.30
C LEU A 378 18.15 15.40 -11.41
N ARG A 379 18.65 14.80 -10.32
CA ARG A 379 19.63 15.43 -9.43
C ARG A 379 20.93 15.73 -10.17
N GLU A 380 21.48 14.77 -10.91
CA GLU A 380 22.71 14.98 -11.71
C GLU A 380 22.56 16.17 -12.67
N LYS A 381 21.40 16.31 -13.32
CA LYS A 381 21.14 17.40 -14.27
C LYS A 381 21.00 18.76 -13.58
N ILE A 382 20.48 18.83 -12.36
CA ILE A 382 20.24 20.08 -11.62
C ILE A 382 21.50 20.56 -10.91
N THR A 383 22.29 19.66 -10.33
CA THR A 383 23.49 20.02 -9.56
C THR A 383 24.76 20.14 -10.40
N GLY A 384 24.74 19.72 -11.67
CA GLY A 384 25.94 19.63 -12.51
C GLY A 384 26.84 18.47 -12.09
N PRO A 385 27.79 18.04 -12.94
CA PRO A 385 28.77 17.02 -12.56
C PRO A 385 29.58 17.50 -11.35
N PRO A 386 29.99 16.61 -10.43
CA PRO A 386 30.91 16.98 -9.36
C PRO A 386 32.18 17.56 -9.99
N ALA A 387 32.55 18.76 -9.55
CA ALA A 387 33.76 19.46 -9.99
C ALA A 387 35.04 18.69 -9.66
#